data_AF-A0A2U1XJ33-F1
#
_entry.id   AF-A0A2U1XJ33-F1
#
_cell.length_a   1.000
_cell.length_b   1.000
_cell.length_c   1.000
_cell.angle_alpha   90.00
_cell.angle_beta   90.00
_cell.angle_gamma   90.00
#
_symmetry.space_group_name_H-M   'P 1'
#
loop_
_entity.id
_entity.type
_entity.pdbx_description
1 polymer ?
#
loop_
_entity_poly.entity_id
_entity_poly.type
_entity_poly.pdbx_seq_one_letter_code
_entity_poly.pdbx_strand_id
1 'polypeptide(L)'
;MTTELIDRLPGMADADLSTLVTNAERLVRAGTPKQQKSAQAAMPAIQAEVAARQAKLAANPPKRAPRASRKAAALAAPTAP
;
A
#
# COMPACT_ATOMS: atom_id res chain seq x y z
N MET A 1 11.33 -4.70 -16.78
CA MET A 1 10.01 -4.79 -16.12
C MET A 1 9.95 -4.01 -14.81
N THR A 2 11.06 -3.79 -14.09
CA THR A 2 11.10 -2.92 -12.90
C THR A 2 11.00 -1.43 -13.23
N THR A 3 11.52 -0.99 -14.38
CA THR A 3 11.46 0.40 -14.87
C THR A 3 10.02 0.89 -15.06
N GLU A 4 9.20 0.15 -15.82
CA GLU A 4 7.78 0.47 -16.07
C GLU A 4 6.94 0.68 -14.80
N LEU A 5 7.24 -0.05 -13.72
CA LEU A 5 6.52 0.09 -12.46
C LEU A 5 6.93 1.36 -11.72
N ILE A 6 8.24 1.66 -11.71
CA ILE A 6 8.80 2.84 -11.04
C ILE A 6 8.26 4.11 -11.69
N ASP A 7 8.16 4.13 -13.02
CA ASP A 7 7.65 5.28 -13.77
C ASP A 7 6.17 5.60 -13.46
N ARG A 8 5.41 4.62 -12.98
CA ARG A 8 3.99 4.77 -12.64
C ARG A 8 3.73 5.13 -11.18
N LEU A 9 4.73 5.07 -10.30
CA LEU A 9 4.59 5.40 -8.88
C LEU A 9 3.99 6.79 -8.63
N PRO A 10 4.39 7.87 -9.34
CA PRO A 10 3.84 9.20 -9.08
C PRO A 10 2.34 9.32 -9.36
N GLY A 11 1.81 8.53 -10.31
CA GLY A 11 0.40 8.54 -10.70
C GLY A 11 -0.49 7.56 -9.93
N MET A 12 0.10 6.73 -9.06
CA MET A 12 -0.60 5.67 -8.35
C MET A 12 -1.50 6.24 -7.23
N ALA A 13 -2.68 5.66 -6.97
CA ALA A 13 -3.48 6.05 -5.82
C ALA A 13 -2.82 5.60 -4.51
N ASP A 14 -3.10 6.27 -3.38
CA ASP A 14 -2.49 5.91 -2.08
C ASP A 14 -2.79 4.47 -1.66
N ALA A 15 -4.00 3.97 -1.94
CA ALA A 15 -4.40 2.60 -1.66
C ALA A 15 -3.61 1.58 -2.49
N ASP A 16 -3.37 1.91 -3.77
CA ASP A 16 -2.58 1.07 -4.67
C ASP A 16 -1.11 1.06 -4.27
N LEU A 17 -0.57 2.21 -3.85
CA LEU A 17 0.81 2.33 -3.37
C LEU A 17 1.00 1.54 -2.06
N SER A 18 0.05 1.59 -1.13
CA SER A 18 0.07 0.79 0.09
C SER A 18 0.02 -0.72 -0.20
N THR A 19 -0.81 -1.12 -1.16
CA THR A 19 -0.89 -2.51 -1.63
C THR A 19 0.43 -2.95 -2.25
N LEU A 20 1.04 -2.07 -3.05
CA LEU A 20 2.32 -2.34 -3.70
C LEU A 20 3.45 -2.54 -2.68
N VAL A 21 3.53 -1.70 -1.64
CA VAL A 21 4.49 -1.87 -0.53
C VAL A 21 4.33 -3.23 0.13
N THR A 22 3.10 -3.57 0.51
CA THR A 22 2.80 -4.85 1.20
C THR A 22 3.21 -6.05 0.33
N ASN A 23 2.92 -6.00 -0.96
CA ASN A 23 3.27 -7.05 -1.90
C ASN A 23 4.79 -7.13 -2.11
N ALA A 24 5.47 -6.00 -2.26
CA ALA A 24 6.92 -5.96 -2.39
C ALA A 24 7.61 -6.55 -1.15
N GLU A 25 7.18 -6.20 0.05
CA GLU A 25 7.70 -6.77 1.30
C GLU A 25 7.49 -8.29 1.39
N ARG A 26 6.29 -8.78 1.01
CA ARG A 26 6.01 -10.22 0.96
C ARG A 26 6.94 -10.93 -0.03
N LEU A 27 7.16 -10.35 -1.21
CA LEU A 27 8.04 -10.92 -2.23
C LEU A 27 9.51 -10.92 -1.80
N VAL A 28 9.99 -9.90 -1.09
CA VAL A 28 11.34 -9.89 -0.50
C VAL A 28 11.52 -11.03 0.50
N ARG A 29 10.50 -11.35 1.30
CA ARG A 29 10.58 -12.37 2.35
C ARG A 29 10.37 -13.80 1.85
N ALA A 30 9.39 -14.00 0.96
CA ALA A 30 8.88 -15.33 0.62
C ALA A 30 8.78 -15.60 -0.89
N GLY A 31 9.22 -14.66 -1.74
CA GLY A 31 9.23 -14.86 -3.18
C GLY A 31 10.31 -15.84 -3.64
N THR A 32 10.23 -16.26 -4.90
CA THR A 32 11.33 -16.95 -5.60
C THR A 32 12.57 -16.04 -5.67
N PRO A 33 13.79 -16.58 -5.87
CA PRO A 33 15.01 -15.76 -5.94
C PRO A 33 14.92 -14.61 -6.97
N LYS A 34 14.26 -14.86 -8.11
CA LYS A 34 14.02 -13.83 -9.15
C LYS A 34 13.06 -12.74 -8.68
N GLN A 35 12.00 -13.11 -7.97
CA GLN A 35 11.04 -12.17 -7.39
C GLN A 35 11.66 -11.36 -6.25
N GLN A 36 12.41 -12.00 -5.36
CA GLN A 36 13.15 -11.33 -4.28
C GLN A 36 14.09 -10.27 -4.84
N LYS A 37 14.93 -10.63 -5.82
CA LYS A 37 15.86 -9.68 -6.46
C LYS A 37 15.13 -8.51 -7.11
N SER A 38 14.01 -8.78 -7.80
CA SER A 38 13.21 -7.73 -8.44
C SER A 38 12.54 -6.81 -7.42
N ALA A 39 11.99 -7.37 -6.34
CA ALA A 39 11.36 -6.62 -5.26
C ALA A 39 12.39 -5.78 -4.49
N GLN A 40 13.55 -6.35 -4.15
CA GLN A 40 14.66 -5.62 -3.52
C GLN A 40 15.13 -4.44 -4.38
N ALA A 41 15.19 -4.60 -5.71
CA ALA A 41 15.55 -3.52 -6.62
C ALA A 41 14.49 -2.40 -6.69
N ALA A 42 13.20 -2.72 -6.53
CA ALA A 42 12.10 -1.76 -6.60
C ALA A 42 11.79 -1.07 -5.26
N MET A 43 12.10 -1.73 -4.13
CA MET A 43 11.78 -1.25 -2.78
C MET A 43 12.27 0.18 -2.49
N PRO A 44 13.50 0.59 -2.84
CA PRO A 44 13.97 1.96 -2.59
C PRO A 44 13.09 3.03 -3.26
N ALA A 45 12.66 2.79 -4.50
CA ALA A 45 11.81 3.73 -5.24
C ALA A 45 10.40 3.82 -4.65
N ILE A 46 9.82 2.67 -4.26
CA ILE A 46 8.51 2.62 -3.62
C ILE A 46 8.54 3.38 -2.28
N GLN A 47 9.57 3.16 -1.46
CA GLN A 47 9.72 3.83 -0.17
C GLN A 47 9.93 5.34 -0.31
N ALA A 48 10.72 5.78 -1.31
CA ALA A 48 10.94 7.19 -1.59
C ALA A 48 9.62 7.91 -1.93
N GLU A 49 8.75 7.30 -2.76
CA GLU A 49 7.44 7.87 -3.08
C GLU A 49 6.53 7.93 -1.84
N VAL A 50 6.48 6.87 -1.03
CA VAL A 50 5.71 6.87 0.22
C VAL A 50 6.19 8.00 1.16
N ALA A 51 7.50 8.15 1.32
CA ALA A 51 8.07 9.23 2.13
C ALA A 51 7.72 10.61 1.57
N ALA A 52 7.80 10.80 0.24
CA ALA A 52 7.42 12.05 -0.41
C ALA A 52 5.94 12.40 -0.17
N ARG A 53 5.04 11.41 -0.21
CA ARG A 53 3.61 11.62 0.09
C ARG A 53 3.37 11.94 1.56
N GLN A 54 4.03 11.25 2.48
CA GLN A 54 3.93 11.57 3.90
C GLN A 54 4.42 12.98 4.20
N ALA A 55 5.52 13.42 3.57
CA ALA A 55 6.01 14.79 3.70
C ALA A 55 4.98 15.81 3.16
N LYS A 56 4.33 15.53 2.01
CA LYS A 56 3.26 16.39 1.47
C LYS A 56 2.03 16.46 2.38
N LEU A 57 1.60 15.33 2.95
CA LEU A 57 0.49 15.28 3.91
C LEU A 57 0.81 16.00 5.22
N ALA A 58 2.05 15.90 5.70
CA ALA A 58 2.50 16.64 6.87
C ALA A 58 2.53 18.15 6.62
N ALA A 59 2.92 18.58 5.42
CA ALA A 59 2.91 19.99 5.02
C ALA A 59 1.49 20.54 4.80
N ASN A 60 0.55 19.70 4.35
CA ASN A 60 -0.84 20.08 4.12
C ASN A 60 -1.78 19.06 4.78
N PRO A 61 -1.97 19.15 6.11
CA PRO A 61 -2.83 18.21 6.81
C PRO A 61 -4.26 18.34 6.29
N PRO A 62 -4.90 17.25 5.82
CA PRO A 62 -6.29 17.31 5.40
C PRO A 62 -7.15 17.71 6.59
N LYS A 63 -7.97 18.76 6.42
CA LYS A 63 -9.01 19.13 7.40
C LYS A 63 -9.93 17.93 7.57
N ARG A 64 -9.74 17.19 8.66
CA ARG A 64 -10.54 15.99 8.97
C ARG A 64 -12.00 16.41 9.12
N ALA A 65 -12.83 16.04 8.14
CA ALA A 65 -14.28 16.02 8.35
C ALA A 65 -14.61 14.92 9.39
N PRO A 66 -15.50 15.19 10.35
CA PRO A 66 -15.84 14.21 11.39
C PRO A 66 -16.50 12.99 10.75
N ARG A 67 -15.87 11.82 10.87
CA ARG A 67 -16.43 10.53 10.48
C ARG A 67 -17.57 10.18 11.44
N ALA A 68 -18.81 10.30 10.98
CA ALA A 68 -19.97 9.73 11.65
C ALA A 68 -19.80 8.20 11.72
N SER A 69 -19.61 7.70 12.94
CA SER A 69 -19.55 6.29 13.29
C SER A 69 -20.92 5.64 13.08
N ARG A 70 -21.12 4.94 11.96
CA ARG A 70 -22.21 3.96 11.83
C ARG A 70 -21.70 2.57 12.18
N LYS A 71 -21.94 2.23 13.45
CA LYS A 71 -21.90 0.90 14.05
C LYS A 71 -23.18 0.14 13.63
N ALA A 72 -23.12 -1.20 13.69
CA ALA A 72 -24.20 -2.20 13.47
C ALA A 72 -24.40 -2.62 12.00
N ALA A 73 -24.51 -3.91 11.63
CA ALA A 73 -24.65 -5.15 12.36
C ALA A 73 -24.21 -6.33 11.46
N ALA A 74 -23.47 -7.30 12.00
CA ALA A 74 -23.38 -8.65 11.45
C ALA A 74 -22.81 -9.58 12.54
N LEU A 75 -23.62 -9.79 13.60
CA LEU A 75 -23.44 -10.89 14.54
C LEU A 75 -24.65 -11.81 14.35
N ALA A 76 -24.35 -13.11 14.22
CA ALA A 76 -25.24 -14.26 14.16
C ALA A 76 -25.89 -14.61 12.82
N ALA A 77 -25.18 -15.41 12.03
CA ALA A 77 -25.80 -16.49 11.25
C ALA A 77 -25.41 -17.83 11.91
N PRO A 78 -26.36 -18.68 12.36
CA PRO A 78 -26.08 -20.07 12.69
C PRO A 78 -26.35 -20.97 11.48
N THR A 79 -25.36 -21.77 11.08
CA THR A 79 -25.49 -22.92 10.18
C THR A 79 -24.61 -24.04 10.77
N ALA A 80 -25.18 -25.04 11.46
CA ALA A 80 -25.64 -26.35 10.93
C ALA A 80 -24.47 -27.35 10.77
N PRO A 81 -24.66 -28.69 10.73
CA PRO A 81 -25.91 -29.48 10.67
C PRO A 81 -26.34 -30.16 11.99
#